data_AF-A0A5C0DSW3-F1
#
_entry.id   AF-A0A5C0DSW3-F1
#
_cell.length_a   1.000
_cell.length_b   1.000
_cell.length_c   1.000
_cell.angle_alpha   90.00
_cell.angle_beta   90.00
_cell.angle_gamma   90.00
#
_symmetry.space_group_name_H-M   'P 1'
#
loop_
_entity.id
_entity.type
_entity.pdbx_description
1 polymer ?
#
loop_
_entity_poly.entity_id
_entity_poly.type
_entity_poly.pdbx_seq_one_letter_code
_entity_poly.pdbx_strand_id
1 'polypeptide(L)'
;MATIFRDLSYRYQWLYDGISRLAAVTVGGEPRFRQLALQNLKLQSDTQILDLCCGSGQVTRFLVNFSENVTGLDASPLSIQRAQKNVPNARYIEAFAEDMPFADNLFDLTLPGLKMRGFLIE
;
A
#
# COMPACT_ATOMS: atom_id res chain seq x y z
N MET A 1 -3.73 23.17 5.38
CA MET A 1 -3.07 22.76 6.64
C MET A 1 -2.49 21.33 6.61
N ALA A 2 -2.94 20.43 5.72
CA ALA A 2 -2.46 19.04 5.65
C ALA A 2 -1.08 18.83 4.99
N THR A 3 -0.54 19.82 4.27
CA THR A 3 0.66 19.65 3.43
C THR A 3 1.96 19.56 4.24
N ILE A 4 2.09 20.30 5.36
CA ILE A 4 3.34 20.33 6.15
C ILE A 4 3.60 18.99 6.84
N PHE A 5 2.55 18.35 7.36
CA PHE A 5 2.65 17.03 7.98
C PHE A 5 2.95 15.93 6.95
N ARG A 6 2.52 16.11 5.69
CA ARG A 6 2.84 15.21 4.59
C ARG A 6 4.36 15.15 4.35
N ASP A 7 5.00 16.29 4.14
CA ASP A 7 6.46 16.37 3.95
C ASP A 7 7.24 15.85 5.15
N LEU A 8 6.77 16.15 6.37
CA LEU A 8 7.40 15.64 7.60
C LEU A 8 7.30 14.11 7.72
N SER A 9 6.17 13.52 7.30
CA SER A 9 5.96 12.07 7.30
C SER A 9 6.88 11.34 6.33
N TYR A 10 7.17 11.94 5.16
CA TYR A 10 8.13 11.39 4.20
C TYR A 10 9.59 11.53 4.67
N ARG A 11 9.90 12.63 5.37
CA ARG A 11 11.22 12.87 5.96
C ARG A 11 11.56 11.91 7.10
N TYR A 12 10.57 11.57 7.94
CA TYR A 12 10.76 10.71 9.12
C TYR A 12 9.96 9.41 9.03
N GLN A 13 10.11 8.70 7.89
CA GLN A 13 9.45 7.42 7.63
C GLN A 13 9.62 6.42 8.80
N TRP A 14 10.82 6.34 9.38
CA TRP A 14 11.15 5.41 10.47
C TRP A 14 10.36 5.68 11.78
N LEU A 15 10.05 6.95 12.07
CA LEU A 15 9.26 7.34 13.23
C LEU A 15 7.78 7.00 13.04
N TYR A 16 7.27 7.28 11.83
CA TYR A 16 5.90 6.92 11.46
C TYR A 16 5.67 5.41 11.46
N ASP A 17 6.61 4.65 10.88
CA ASP A 17 6.61 3.19 10.89
C ASP A 17 6.68 2.66 12.34
N GLY A 18 7.46 3.32 13.21
CA GLY A 18 7.56 2.98 14.63
C GLY A 18 6.25 3.17 15.41
N ILE A 19 5.61 4.33 15.26
CA ILE A 19 4.31 4.62 15.90
C ILE A 19 3.22 3.68 15.38
N SER A 20 3.18 3.44 14.06
CA SER A 20 2.22 2.54 13.44
C SER A 20 2.39 1.10 13.94
N ARG A 21 3.64 0.63 14.06
CA ARG A 21 3.95 -0.68 14.65
C ARG A 21 3.48 -0.79 16.08
N LEU A 22 3.76 0.21 16.92
CA LEU A 22 3.33 0.23 18.33
C LEU A 22 1.81 0.22 18.46
N ALA A 23 1.11 1.02 17.66
CA ALA A 23 -0.36 1.03 17.63
C ALA A 23 -0.92 -0.35 17.23
N ALA A 24 -0.28 -1.02 16.26
CA ALA A 24 -0.68 -2.34 15.79
C ALA A 24 -0.40 -3.49 16.79
N VAL A 25 0.44 -3.29 17.82
CA VAL A 25 0.70 -4.34 18.85
C VAL A 25 -0.60 -4.73 19.56
N THR A 26 -1.51 -3.78 19.76
CA THR A 26 -2.80 -4.01 20.42
C THR A 26 -3.68 -5.04 19.70
N VAL A 27 -3.50 -5.21 18.39
CA VAL A 27 -4.22 -6.18 17.55
C VAL A 27 -3.37 -7.42 17.18
N GLY A 28 -2.23 -7.62 17.85
CA GLY A 28 -1.30 -8.72 17.59
C GLY A 28 -0.28 -8.44 16.47
N GLY A 29 -0.05 -7.16 16.17
CA GLY A 29 0.93 -6.69 15.19
C GLY A 29 0.37 -6.47 13.79
N GLU A 30 1.08 -5.69 12.98
CA GLU A 30 0.75 -5.46 11.56
C GLU A 30 0.50 -6.73 10.74
N PRO A 31 1.25 -7.84 10.93
CA PRO A 31 1.02 -9.05 10.14
C PRO A 31 -0.35 -9.66 10.41
N ARG A 32 -0.79 -9.71 11.68
CA ARG A 32 -2.06 -10.31 12.07
C ARG A 32 -3.24 -9.45 11.62
N PHE A 33 -3.11 -8.13 11.72
CA PHE A 33 -4.11 -7.19 11.22
C PHE A 33 -4.32 -7.33 9.70
N ARG A 34 -3.23 -7.44 8.94
CA ARG A 34 -3.28 -7.63 7.48
C ARG A 34 -3.83 -9.00 7.09
N GLN A 35 -3.48 -10.04 7.85
CA GLN A 35 -4.03 -11.37 7.62
C GLN A 35 -5.54 -11.42 7.89
N LEU A 36 -6.04 -10.75 8.93
CA LEU A 36 -7.47 -10.65 9.22
C LEU A 36 -8.24 -9.95 8.09
N ALA A 37 -7.66 -8.90 7.48
CA ALA A 37 -8.29 -8.19 6.36
C ALA A 37 -8.43 -9.05 5.09
N LEU A 38 -7.52 -10.01 4.87
CA LEU A 38 -7.55 -10.91 3.70
C LEU A 38 -8.18 -12.27 3.97
N GLN A 39 -8.52 -12.61 5.22
CA GLN A 39 -8.98 -13.96 5.61
C GLN A 39 -10.26 -14.43 4.89
N ASN A 40 -11.10 -13.52 4.39
CA ASN A 40 -12.34 -13.85 3.68
C ASN A 40 -12.27 -13.60 2.17
N LEU A 41 -11.12 -13.18 1.63
CA LEU A 41 -10.94 -12.96 0.20
C LEU A 41 -10.41 -14.24 -0.45
N LYS A 42 -11.18 -14.83 -1.37
CA LYS A 42 -10.71 -15.91 -2.24
C LYS A 42 -9.82 -15.30 -3.33
N LEU A 43 -8.55 -15.08 -3.01
CA LEU A 43 -7.56 -14.65 -3.99
C LEU A 43 -7.07 -15.86 -4.78
N GLN A 44 -7.29 -15.82 -6.10
CA GLN A 44 -6.65 -16.74 -7.03
C GLN A 44 -5.28 -16.18 -7.45
N SER A 45 -4.37 -17.05 -7.87
CA SER A 45 -3.00 -16.67 -8.24
C SER A 45 -2.95 -15.64 -9.39
N ASP A 46 -3.98 -15.58 -10.23
CA ASP A 46 -4.12 -14.70 -11.39
C ASP A 46 -4.87 -13.38 -11.11
N THR A 47 -5.42 -13.20 -9.91
CA THR A 47 -6.18 -11.99 -9.50
C THR A 47 -5.37 -10.70 -9.76
N GLN A 48 -5.92 -9.73 -10.48
CA GLN A 48 -5.28 -8.42 -10.66
C GLN A 48 -5.45 -7.58 -9.39
N ILE A 49 -4.36 -7.30 -8.68
CA ILE A 49 -4.38 -6.56 -7.41
C ILE A 49 -3.71 -5.20 -7.56
N LEU A 50 -4.40 -4.14 -7.13
CA LEU A 50 -3.86 -2.78 -7.03
C LEU A 50 -3.62 -2.39 -5.56
N ASP A 51 -2.37 -2.03 -5.23
CA ASP A 51 -1.96 -1.45 -3.94
C ASP A 51 -1.83 0.06 -4.08
N LEU A 52 -2.83 0.81 -3.62
CA LEU A 52 -2.88 2.27 -3.71
C LEU A 52 -2.03 2.92 -2.62
N CYS A 53 -1.25 3.96 -2.95
CA CYS A 53 -0.31 4.58 -2.02
C CYS A 53 0.65 3.55 -1.40
N CYS A 54 1.26 2.71 -2.25
CA CYS A 54 2.02 1.52 -1.84
C CYS A 54 3.25 1.84 -0.97
N GLY A 55 3.72 3.09 -0.94
CA GLY A 55 4.88 3.52 -0.16
C GLY A 55 6.11 2.71 -0.53
N SER A 56 6.84 2.21 0.47
CA SER A 56 8.03 1.34 0.27
C SER A 56 7.68 -0.14 0.02
N GLY A 57 6.43 -0.48 -0.30
CA GLY A 57 6.00 -1.84 -0.67
C GLY A 57 5.71 -2.78 0.50
N GLN A 58 5.37 -2.26 1.69
CA GLN A 58 5.10 -3.10 2.86
C GLN A 58 3.85 -3.98 2.66
N VAL A 59 2.77 -3.41 2.10
CA VAL A 59 1.53 -4.13 1.75
C VAL A 59 1.77 -4.99 0.51
N THR A 60 2.36 -4.41 -0.53
CA THR A 60 2.75 -5.12 -1.75
C THR A 60 3.51 -6.42 -1.48
N ARG A 61 4.45 -6.43 -0.52
CA ARG A 61 5.22 -7.62 -0.13
C ARG A 61 4.34 -8.77 0.35
N PHE A 62 3.23 -8.46 1.01
CA PHE A 62 2.28 -9.47 1.44
C PHE A 62 1.45 -9.97 0.27
N LEU A 63 0.96 -9.04 -0.57
CA LEU A 63 0.09 -9.33 -1.72
C LEU A 63 0.75 -10.22 -2.77
N VAL A 64 2.04 -10.04 -3.03
CA VAL A 64 2.77 -10.88 -4.00
C VAL A 64 2.88 -12.35 -3.58
N ASN A 65 2.57 -12.71 -2.33
CA ASN A 65 2.49 -14.11 -1.92
C ASN A 65 1.13 -14.76 -2.27
N PHE A 66 0.13 -13.95 -2.64
CA PHE A 66 -1.22 -14.41 -2.99
C PHE A 66 -1.48 -14.37 -4.50
N SER A 67 -0.87 -13.42 -5.20
CA SER A 67 -0.96 -13.32 -6.66
C SER A 67 0.34 -12.82 -7.27
N GLU A 68 0.60 -13.24 -8.52
CA GLU A 68 1.70 -12.74 -9.34
C GLU A 68 1.39 -11.38 -9.99
N ASN A 69 0.12 -10.97 -10.00
CA ASN A 69 -0.38 -9.79 -10.71
C ASN A 69 -0.63 -8.61 -9.77
N VAL A 70 0.41 -8.18 -9.04
CA VAL A 70 0.32 -7.05 -8.11
C VAL A 70 0.92 -5.79 -8.72
N THR A 71 0.13 -4.71 -8.75
CA THR A 71 0.56 -3.38 -9.17
C THR A 71 0.50 -2.42 -7.98
N GLY A 72 1.61 -1.76 -7.65
CA GLY A 72 1.66 -0.68 -6.67
C GLY A 72 1.58 0.69 -7.35
N LEU A 73 0.75 1.58 -6.81
CA LEU A 73 0.64 2.97 -7.24
C LEU A 73 1.03 3.90 -6.10
N ASP A 74 1.91 4.87 -6.35
CA ASP A 74 2.26 5.92 -5.38
C ASP A 74 2.74 7.17 -6.12
N ALA A 75 2.34 8.35 -5.64
CA ALA A 75 2.74 9.63 -6.24
C ALA A 75 4.20 10.01 -5.97
N SER A 76 4.89 9.31 -5.05
CA SER A 76 6.26 9.60 -4.67
C SER A 76 7.26 8.70 -5.43
N PRO A 77 8.06 9.25 -6.38
CA PRO A 77 9.06 8.46 -7.11
C PRO A 77 10.09 7.80 -6.17
N LEU A 78 10.43 8.45 -5.05
CA LEU A 78 11.31 7.88 -4.02
C LEU A 78 10.69 6.65 -3.34
N SER A 79 9.37 6.65 -3.14
CA SER A 79 8.65 5.53 -2.57
C SER A 79 8.59 4.37 -3.55
N ILE A 80 8.30 4.65 -4.83
CA ILE A 80 8.35 3.67 -5.92
C ILE A 80 9.73 3.01 -6.03
N GLN A 81 10.81 3.79 -6.03
CA GLN A 81 12.17 3.25 -6.09
C GLN A 81 12.48 2.31 -4.91
N ARG A 82 12.03 2.67 -3.70
CA ARG A 82 12.17 1.82 -2.51
C ARG A 82 11.33 0.55 -2.63
N ALA A 83 10.09 0.66 -3.13
CA ALA A 83 9.18 -0.46 -3.31
C ALA A 83 9.75 -1.47 -4.33
N GLN A 84 10.22 -1.00 -5.49
CA GLN A 84 10.89 -1.82 -6.50
C GLN A 84 12.09 -2.59 -5.92
N LYS A 85 12.90 -1.93 -5.09
CA LYS A 85 14.02 -2.59 -4.40
C LYS A 85 13.55 -3.64 -3.38
N ASN A 86 12.46 -3.38 -2.68
CA ASN A 86 11.97 -4.23 -1.60
C ASN A 86 11.13 -5.41 -2.10
N VAL A 87 10.43 -5.26 -3.22
CA VAL A 87 9.50 -6.23 -3.79
C VAL A 87 9.60 -6.17 -5.32
N PRO A 88 10.68 -6.72 -5.91
CA PRO A 88 10.92 -6.63 -7.36
C PRO A 88 9.89 -7.41 -8.21
N ASN A 89 9.14 -8.31 -7.58
CA ASN A 89 8.15 -9.16 -8.26
C ASN A 89 6.82 -8.44 -8.54
N ALA A 90 6.64 -7.21 -8.07
CA ALA A 90 5.46 -6.39 -8.33
C ALA A 90 5.74 -5.34 -9.41
N ARG A 91 4.67 -4.88 -10.08
CA ARG A 91 4.72 -3.74 -11.00
C ARG A 91 4.47 -2.45 -10.24
N TYR A 92 5.03 -1.35 -10.71
CA TYR A 92 4.93 -0.06 -10.03
C TYR A 92 4.65 1.08 -11.00
N ILE A 93 3.73 1.96 -10.62
CA ILE A 93 3.33 3.12 -11.40
C ILE A 93 3.36 4.35 -10.51
N GLU A 94 4.02 5.39 -11.00
CA GLU A 94 3.99 6.71 -10.38
C GLU A 94 2.77 7.47 -10.89
N ALA A 95 1.80 7.70 -10.02
CA ALA A 95 0.61 8.48 -10.32
C ALA A 95 -0.09 8.93 -9.02
N PHE A 96 -0.94 9.94 -9.14
CA PHE A 96 -1.88 10.28 -8.08
C PHE A 96 -3.05 9.30 -8.06
N ALA A 97 -3.59 9.01 -6.88
CA ALA A 97 -4.75 8.13 -6.77
C ALA A 97 -6.01 8.80 -7.37
N GLU A 98 -6.03 10.12 -7.43
CA GLU A 98 -7.11 10.92 -8.01
C GLU A 98 -7.06 10.96 -9.56
N ASP A 99 -5.90 10.64 -10.16
CA ASP A 99 -5.66 10.67 -11.60
C ASP A 99 -4.97 9.38 -12.05
N MET A 100 -5.69 8.27 -11.88
CA MET A 100 -5.17 6.93 -12.13
C MET A 100 -5.04 6.63 -13.63
N PRO A 101 -3.86 6.22 -14.13
CA PRO A 101 -3.64 5.93 -15.55
C PRO A 101 -4.09 4.50 -15.92
N PHE A 102 -5.24 4.08 -15.41
CA PHE A 102 -5.78 2.73 -15.63
C PHE A 102 -7.09 2.80 -16.39
N ALA A 103 -7.33 1.79 -17.23
CA ALA A 103 -8.66 1.57 -17.78
C ALA A 103 -9.61 1.10 -16.67
N ASP A 104 -10.89 1.45 -16.80
CA ASP A 104 -11.93 0.97 -15.89
C ASP A 104 -11.94 -0.57 -15.83
N ASN A 105 -12.20 -1.12 -14.63
CA ASN A 105 -12.28 -2.56 -14.36
C ASN A 105 -11.00 -3.38 -14.65
N LEU A 106 -9.82 -2.76 -14.61
CA LEU A 106 -8.54 -3.48 -14.79
C LEU A 106 -8.15 -4.37 -13.60
N PHE A 107 -8.66 -4.06 -12.39
CA PHE A 107 -8.28 -4.73 -11.15
C PHE A 107 -9.47 -5.41 -10.48
N ASP A 108 -9.28 -6.67 -10.11
CA ASP A 108 -10.27 -7.47 -9.36
C ASP A 108 -10.29 -7.07 -7.88
N LEU A 109 -9.15 -6.58 -7.36
CA LEU A 109 -9.03 -6.13 -5.99
C LEU A 109 -8.20 -4.85 -5.89
N THR A 110 -8.77 -3.82 -5.28
CA THR A 110 -8.06 -2.58 -4.94
C THR A 110 -7.92 -2.48 -3.42
N LEU A 111 -6.69 -2.35 -2.93
CA LEU A 111 -6.39 -2.21 -1.52
C LEU A 111 -5.82 -0.81 -1.22
N PRO A 112 -6.42 -0.10 -0.25
CA PRO A 112 -5.79 1.06 0.37
C PRO A 112 -4.46 0.69 1.00
N GLY A 113 -3.40 1.40 0.65
CA GLY A 113 -2.19 1.42 1.45
C GLY A 113 -2.49 1.92 2.86
N LEU A 114 -1.72 1.44 3.86
CA LEU A 114 -1.88 1.77 5.29
C LEU A 114 -1.75 3.28 5.59
N LYS A 115 -1.41 4.11 4.60
CA LYS A 115 -1.36 5.58 4.67
C LYS A 115 -2.68 6.27 4.33
N MET A 116 -3.79 5.56 4.09
CA MET A 116 -5.12 6.18 3.96
C MET A 116 -5.71 6.53 5.35
N ARG A 117 -5.18 7.58 5.97
CA ARG A 117 -5.93 8.37 6.97
C ARG A 117 -6.12 9.76 6.39
N GLY A 118 -7.21 9.93 5.63
CA GLY A 118 -7.58 11.22 5.04
C GLY A 118 -8.52 11.17 3.83
N PHE A 119 -9.01 10.01 3.39
CA PHE A 119 -9.86 9.92 2.18
C PHE A 119 -11.16 9.11 2.36
N LEU A 120 -11.52 8.80 3.60
CA LEU A 120 -12.87 8.33 3.93
C LEU A 120 -13.41 9.20 5.05
N ILE A 121 -14.62 9.68 4.82
CA ILE A 121 -15.39 10.69 5.56
C ILE A 121 -15.13 12.10 5.02
N GLU A 122 -16.20 12.66 4.46
CA GLU A 122 -16.40 14.10 4.17
C GLU A 122 -15.90 15.03 5.28
#